data_AF-A0A7Y8J7E4-F1
#
_entry.id   AF-A0A7Y8J7E4-F1
#
_cell.length_a   1.000
_cell.length_b   1.000
_cell.length_c   1.000
_cell.angle_alpha   90.00
_cell.angle_beta   90.00
_cell.angle_gamma   90.00
#
_symmetry.space_group_name_H-M   'P 1'
#
loop_
_entity.id
_entity.type
_entity.pdbx_description
1 polymer ?
#
loop_
_entity_poly.entity_id
_entity_poly.type
_entity_poly.pdbx_seq_one_letter_code
_entity_poly.pdbx_strand_id
1 'polypeptide(L)'
;MSEDSIKFAEKFTKKINGVLIDPQIFTYKFICNCPGHCCYYGVYTDYKEYQTILSIQDKVIELMDETQSKNVNEWFEPEEKDDDFESGIAVGTEVINGKCTFLDKNGLCTLQKLAIKEGVYKWKYKPLYCILFPLTTYEGVLTIDAEHIERLPYCNVDPNTKLTMFEACEEELRHFFGEEGFQELKNYREEYLNEINIGVKEDVTK
;
A
#
# COMPACT_ATOMS: atom_id res chain seq x y z
N MET A 1 -27.96 20.61 -6.45
CA MET A 1 -26.69 19.95 -6.11
C MET A 1 -26.54 20.14 -4.63
N SER A 2 -26.63 19.06 -3.86
CA SER A 2 -26.68 19.10 -2.41
C SER A 2 -25.42 19.77 -1.85
N GLU A 3 -25.63 20.73 -0.95
CA GLU A 3 -24.65 21.09 0.07
C GLU A 3 -24.35 19.81 0.88
N ASP A 4 -23.07 19.62 1.28
CA ASP A 4 -22.55 18.52 2.12
C ASP A 4 -21.92 17.30 1.42
N SER A 5 -21.06 17.54 0.42
CA SER A 5 -19.94 16.61 0.16
C SER A 5 -18.62 17.28 0.53
N ILE A 6 -18.25 17.21 1.81
CA ILE A 6 -16.88 17.52 2.26
C ILE A 6 -15.95 16.58 1.46
N LYS A 7 -14.97 17.15 0.73
CA LYS A 7 -14.00 16.32 0.00
C LYS A 7 -13.26 15.43 0.99
N PHE A 8 -12.90 14.19 0.63
CA PHE A 8 -12.37 13.22 1.59
C PHE A 8 -11.18 13.78 2.39
N ALA A 9 -10.26 14.44 1.69
CA ALA A 9 -9.09 15.11 2.25
C ALA A 9 -9.39 16.22 3.27
N GLU A 10 -10.52 16.93 3.14
CA GLU A 10 -10.87 18.07 4.02
C GLU A 10 -11.19 17.64 5.46
N LYS A 11 -11.35 16.33 5.70
CA LYS A 11 -11.55 15.75 7.04
C LYS A 11 -10.28 15.68 7.88
N PHE A 12 -9.11 15.81 7.24
CA PHE A 12 -7.81 15.58 7.88
C PHE A 12 -6.98 16.85 7.88
N THR A 13 -6.19 17.06 8.92
CA THR A 13 -5.41 18.30 9.11
C THR A 13 -3.92 18.06 9.23
N LYS A 14 -3.49 16.92 9.79
CA LYS A 14 -2.07 16.59 9.93
C LYS A 14 -1.52 16.16 8.57
N LYS A 15 -0.46 16.85 8.14
CA LYS A 15 0.35 16.48 6.96
C LYS A 15 1.75 16.07 7.37
N ILE A 16 2.27 15.02 6.73
CA ILE A 16 3.66 14.56 6.85
C ILE A 16 4.18 14.34 5.44
N ASN A 17 5.32 14.93 5.09
CA ASN A 17 5.87 14.93 3.73
C ASN A 17 4.86 15.33 2.64
N GLY A 18 3.93 16.23 2.97
CA GLY A 18 2.89 16.69 2.04
C GLY A 18 1.64 15.81 1.95
N VAL A 19 1.65 14.62 2.55
CA VAL A 19 0.52 13.67 2.57
C VAL A 19 -0.30 13.86 3.84
N LEU A 20 -1.62 13.94 3.71
CA LEU A 20 -2.55 13.98 4.85
C LEU A 20 -2.61 12.61 5.52
N ILE A 21 -2.78 12.58 6.84
CA ILE A 21 -2.84 11.31 7.58
C ILE A 21 -4.27 11.04 8.03
N ASP A 22 -4.81 9.89 7.65
CA ASP A 22 -6.01 9.35 8.26
C ASP A 22 -5.66 8.69 9.61
N PRO A 23 -6.08 9.25 10.75
CA PRO A 23 -5.73 8.70 12.06
C PRO A 23 -6.37 7.34 12.33
N GLN A 24 -7.27 6.84 11.46
CA GLN A 24 -7.79 5.48 11.55
C GLN A 24 -6.66 4.44 11.56
N ILE A 25 -5.51 4.70 10.92
CA ILE A 25 -4.35 3.80 10.93
C ILE A 25 -3.81 3.51 12.34
N PHE A 26 -4.06 4.40 13.32
CA PHE A 26 -3.61 4.25 14.70
C PHE A 26 -4.50 3.35 15.56
N THR A 27 -5.69 3.01 15.06
CA THR A 27 -6.70 2.29 15.85
C THR A 27 -7.23 1.05 15.15
N TYR A 28 -7.16 1.01 13.82
CA TYR A 28 -7.63 -0.10 13.00
C TYR A 28 -6.83 -1.37 13.28
N LYS A 29 -7.50 -2.43 13.73
CA LYS A 29 -6.87 -3.71 14.06
C LYS A 29 -6.49 -4.47 12.80
N PHE A 30 -5.23 -4.91 12.73
CA PHE A 30 -4.73 -5.60 11.55
C PHE A 30 -3.62 -6.59 11.90
N ILE A 31 -3.57 -7.71 11.17
CA ILE A 31 -2.47 -8.67 11.21
C ILE A 31 -2.29 -9.28 9.80
N CYS A 32 -1.03 -9.44 9.39
CA CYS A 32 -0.71 -10.05 8.09
C CYS A 32 0.26 -11.22 8.21
N ASN A 33 -0.22 -12.38 7.74
CA ASN A 33 0.58 -13.58 7.52
C ASN A 33 0.58 -13.84 6.02
N CYS A 34 1.44 -13.12 5.28
CA CYS A 34 1.33 -12.95 3.84
C CYS A 34 1.51 -14.27 3.06
N PRO A 35 0.46 -14.74 2.34
CA PRO A 35 0.56 -15.83 1.37
C PRO A 35 0.55 -15.30 -0.08
N GLY A 36 0.78 -13.99 -0.28
CA GLY A 36 0.76 -13.34 -1.60
C GLY A 36 -0.64 -13.06 -2.19
N HIS A 37 -1.72 -13.19 -1.42
CA HIS A 37 -3.09 -13.06 -1.94
C HIS A 37 -3.50 -11.63 -2.35
N CYS A 38 -2.88 -10.59 -1.80
CA CYS A 38 -3.11 -9.21 -2.27
C CYS A 38 -2.74 -9.03 -3.75
N CYS A 39 -1.87 -9.87 -4.30
CA CYS A 39 -1.48 -9.84 -5.70
C CYS A 39 -2.50 -10.51 -6.63
N TYR A 40 -3.69 -10.93 -6.17
CA TYR A 40 -4.67 -11.61 -7.03
C TYR A 40 -5.45 -10.63 -7.92
N TYR A 41 -5.40 -9.34 -7.60
CA TYR A 41 -6.16 -8.29 -8.27
C TYR A 41 -5.29 -7.31 -9.08
N GLY A 42 -4.00 -7.62 -9.24
CA GLY A 42 -3.05 -6.68 -9.81
C GLY A 42 -2.72 -5.55 -8.83
N VAL A 43 -2.02 -4.55 -9.34
CA VAL A 43 -1.70 -3.31 -8.62
C VAL A 43 -1.51 -2.19 -9.63
N TYR A 44 -1.82 -0.96 -9.26
CA TYR A 44 -1.40 0.19 -10.03
C TYR A 44 0.04 0.57 -9.71
N THR A 45 0.73 1.06 -10.74
CA THR A 45 2.10 1.56 -10.66
C THR A 45 2.12 3.01 -11.13
N ASP A 46 2.97 3.84 -10.53
CA ASP A 46 3.29 5.12 -11.15
C ASP A 46 3.99 4.90 -12.49
N TYR A 47 3.79 5.80 -13.44
CA TYR A 47 4.42 5.68 -14.76
C TYR A 47 5.94 5.48 -14.70
N LYS A 48 6.64 6.10 -13.74
CA LYS A 48 8.09 5.92 -13.56
C LYS A 48 8.44 4.51 -13.08
N GLU A 49 7.59 3.91 -12.25
CA GLU A 49 7.76 2.54 -11.75
C GLU A 49 7.53 1.54 -12.87
N TYR A 50 6.45 1.73 -13.65
CA TYR A 50 6.19 0.99 -14.89
C TYR A 50 7.40 1.02 -15.83
N GLN A 51 7.93 2.20 -16.13
CA GLN A 51 9.11 2.37 -16.97
C GLN A 51 10.35 1.67 -16.39
N THR A 52 10.52 1.75 -15.08
CA THR A 52 11.61 1.06 -14.37
C THR A 52 11.51 -0.45 -14.55
N ILE A 53 10.31 -1.03 -14.38
CA ILE A 53 10.08 -2.46 -14.55
C ILE A 53 10.35 -2.90 -16.00
N LEU A 54 9.90 -2.14 -16.99
CA LEU A 54 10.18 -2.43 -18.40
C LEU A 54 11.68 -2.36 -18.73
N SER A 55 12.41 -1.42 -18.13
CA SER A 55 13.86 -1.29 -18.35
C SER A 55 14.66 -2.51 -17.88
N ILE A 56 14.09 -3.34 -16.98
CA ILE A 56 14.70 -4.55 -16.44
C ILE A 56 13.98 -5.84 -16.90
N GLN A 57 13.13 -5.76 -17.93
CA GLN A 57 12.27 -6.86 -18.38
C GLN A 57 13.00 -8.20 -18.57
N ASP A 58 14.19 -8.19 -19.18
CA ASP A 58 14.94 -9.42 -19.46
C ASP A 58 15.31 -10.17 -18.18
N LYS A 59 15.72 -9.43 -17.15
CA LYS A 59 16.05 -9.98 -15.83
C LYS A 59 14.82 -10.51 -15.09
N VAL A 60 13.67 -9.86 -15.30
CA VAL A 60 12.38 -10.30 -14.73
C VAL A 60 11.96 -11.61 -15.40
N ILE A 61 12.03 -11.69 -16.73
CA ILE A 61 11.69 -12.88 -17.54
C ILE A 61 12.53 -14.11 -17.12
N GLU A 62 13.81 -13.92 -16.80
CA GLU A 62 14.69 -14.99 -16.30
C GLU A 62 14.19 -15.63 -15.01
N LEU A 63 13.45 -14.89 -14.18
CA LEU A 63 12.95 -15.34 -12.88
C LEU A 63 11.48 -15.73 -12.87
N MET A 64 10.77 -15.47 -13.97
CA MET A 64 9.39 -15.90 -14.15
C MET A 64 9.28 -17.41 -14.30
N ASP A 65 8.28 -17.97 -13.63
CA ASP A 65 7.95 -19.40 -13.71
C ASP A 65 6.97 -19.71 -14.86
N GLU A 66 6.54 -20.98 -14.94
CA GLU A 66 5.64 -21.44 -16.00
C GLU A 66 4.20 -20.90 -15.93
N THR A 67 3.84 -20.24 -14.83
CA THR A 67 2.50 -19.69 -14.60
C THR A 67 2.38 -18.21 -14.94
N GLN A 68 3.50 -17.58 -15.34
CA GLN A 68 3.61 -16.16 -15.67
C GLN A 68 3.84 -15.99 -17.17
N SER A 69 3.29 -14.92 -17.76
CA SER A 69 3.54 -14.61 -19.16
C SER A 69 4.92 -13.97 -19.33
N LYS A 70 5.72 -14.50 -20.26
CA LYS A 70 7.01 -13.90 -20.67
C LYS A 70 6.85 -12.90 -21.82
N ASN A 71 5.62 -12.70 -22.32
CA ASN A 71 5.33 -11.69 -23.32
C ASN A 71 5.11 -10.35 -22.62
N VAL A 72 6.06 -9.43 -22.74
CA VAL A 72 6.05 -8.14 -22.05
C VAL A 72 4.83 -7.29 -22.40
N ASN A 73 4.30 -7.44 -23.62
CA ASN A 73 3.11 -6.70 -24.06
C ASN A 73 1.82 -7.10 -23.31
N GLU A 74 1.86 -8.16 -22.50
CA GLU A 74 0.74 -8.62 -21.68
C GLU A 74 0.90 -8.23 -20.20
N TRP A 75 1.96 -7.52 -19.82
CA TRP A 75 2.24 -7.28 -18.39
C TRP A 75 1.44 -6.15 -17.77
N PHE A 76 1.00 -5.20 -18.59
CA PHE A 76 0.43 -3.95 -18.12
C PHE A 76 -0.81 -3.59 -18.92
N GLU A 77 -1.76 -3.02 -18.21
CA GLU A 77 -2.96 -2.40 -18.74
C GLU A 77 -2.59 -1.06 -19.42
N PRO A 78 -3.51 -0.46 -20.22
CA PRO A 78 -3.30 0.87 -20.77
C PRO A 78 -3.08 1.94 -19.68
N GLU A 79 -2.37 3.00 -20.04
CA GLU A 79 -2.15 4.17 -19.17
C GLU A 79 -3.47 4.89 -18.87
N GLU A 80 -3.68 5.26 -17.60
CA GLU A 80 -4.81 6.05 -17.15
C GLU A 80 -4.34 7.31 -16.43
N LYS A 81 -5.08 8.42 -16.59
CA LYS A 81 -4.78 9.65 -15.84
C LYS A 81 -5.29 9.51 -14.41
N ASP A 82 -4.41 9.73 -13.46
CA ASP A 82 -4.74 9.70 -12.04
C ASP A 82 -3.81 10.64 -11.27
N ASP A 83 -4.40 11.70 -10.68
CA ASP A 83 -3.66 12.75 -9.98
C ASP A 83 -3.16 12.29 -8.59
N ASP A 84 -3.56 11.11 -8.11
CA ASP A 84 -3.01 10.50 -6.89
C ASP A 84 -1.62 9.87 -7.13
N PHE A 85 -1.20 9.73 -8.39
CA PHE A 85 0.13 9.24 -8.76
C PHE A 85 1.09 10.41 -9.04
N GLU A 86 2.37 10.27 -8.67
CA GLU A 86 3.36 11.35 -8.77
C GLU A 86 3.52 11.88 -10.21
N SER A 87 3.43 10.99 -11.19
CA SER A 87 3.49 11.32 -12.61
C SER A 87 2.16 11.83 -13.18
N GLY A 88 1.06 11.76 -12.43
CA GLY A 88 -0.31 11.98 -12.90
C GLY A 88 -0.84 10.84 -13.79
N ILE A 89 -0.14 9.72 -13.84
CA ILE A 89 -0.45 8.56 -14.68
C ILE A 89 -0.30 7.28 -13.86
N ALA A 90 -1.36 6.48 -13.86
CA ALA A 90 -1.38 5.14 -13.33
C ALA A 90 -1.28 4.11 -14.48
N VAL A 91 -0.55 3.03 -14.24
CA VAL A 91 -0.50 1.88 -15.14
C VAL A 91 -0.74 0.61 -14.32
N GLY A 92 -1.86 -0.08 -14.58
CA GLY A 92 -2.23 -1.32 -13.91
C GLY A 92 -1.36 -2.49 -14.36
N THR A 93 -0.99 -3.38 -13.44
CA THR A 93 -0.43 -4.68 -13.84
C THR A 93 -1.55 -5.62 -14.24
N GLU A 94 -1.40 -6.29 -15.37
CA GLU A 94 -2.40 -7.26 -15.85
C GLU A 94 -2.58 -8.44 -14.89
N VAL A 95 -3.81 -8.95 -14.86
CA VAL A 95 -4.21 -10.13 -14.10
C VAL A 95 -4.30 -11.33 -15.05
N ILE A 96 -3.25 -12.13 -15.09
CA ILE A 96 -3.14 -13.31 -15.95
C ILE A 96 -3.36 -14.57 -15.11
N ASN A 97 -4.27 -15.44 -15.54
CA ASN A 97 -4.63 -16.67 -14.81
C ASN A 97 -5.08 -16.42 -13.35
N GLY A 98 -5.78 -15.30 -13.11
CA GLY A 98 -6.36 -14.97 -11.80
C GLY A 98 -5.35 -14.40 -10.79
N LYS A 99 -4.21 -13.91 -11.25
CA LYS A 99 -3.22 -13.22 -10.42
C LYS A 99 -2.42 -12.17 -11.20
N CYS A 100 -1.82 -11.23 -10.50
CA CYS A 100 -0.86 -10.26 -11.04
C CYS A 100 0.22 -10.98 -11.85
N THR A 101 0.56 -10.42 -13.02
CA THR A 101 1.60 -10.95 -13.92
C THR A 101 2.93 -11.25 -13.21
N PHE A 102 3.27 -10.51 -12.15
CA PHE A 102 4.52 -10.66 -11.40
C PHE A 102 4.43 -11.60 -10.19
N LEU A 103 3.27 -12.20 -9.90
CA LEU A 103 3.13 -13.20 -8.84
C LEU A 103 3.51 -14.58 -9.37
N ASP A 104 4.39 -15.30 -8.69
CA ASP A 104 4.78 -16.67 -9.06
C ASP A 104 3.84 -17.73 -8.42
N LYS A 105 4.01 -19.00 -8.75
CA LYS A 105 3.19 -20.12 -8.25
C LYS A 105 3.37 -20.42 -6.76
N ASN A 106 4.43 -19.91 -6.15
CA ASN A 106 4.71 -20.05 -4.72
C ASN A 106 4.20 -18.85 -3.91
N GLY A 107 3.46 -17.93 -4.54
CA GLY A 107 2.97 -16.71 -3.88
C GLY A 107 4.05 -15.64 -3.69
N LEU A 108 5.15 -15.71 -4.44
CA LEU A 108 6.27 -14.76 -4.33
C LEU A 108 6.28 -13.80 -5.53
N CYS A 109 6.55 -12.52 -5.25
CA CYS A 109 6.67 -11.50 -6.28
C CYS A 109 8.02 -11.58 -7.01
N THR A 110 8.01 -11.75 -8.33
CA THR A 110 9.23 -11.85 -9.17
C THR A 110 10.11 -10.61 -9.07
N LEU A 111 9.54 -9.41 -8.94
CA LEU A 111 10.29 -8.15 -8.79
C LEU A 111 11.08 -8.11 -7.48
N GLN A 112 10.48 -8.60 -6.39
CA GLN A 112 11.15 -8.73 -5.09
C GLN A 112 12.21 -9.84 -5.10
N LYS A 113 11.93 -10.99 -5.74
CA LYS A 113 12.91 -12.05 -5.95
C LYS A 113 14.13 -11.54 -6.72
N LEU A 114 13.91 -10.71 -7.75
CA LEU A 114 14.99 -10.09 -8.52
C LEU A 114 15.85 -9.18 -7.63
N ALA A 115 15.23 -8.31 -6.85
CA ALA A 115 15.95 -7.44 -5.91
C ALA A 115 16.82 -8.24 -4.93
N ILE A 116 16.29 -9.32 -4.36
CA ILE A 116 17.03 -10.22 -3.47
C ILE A 116 18.19 -10.90 -4.21
N LYS A 117 17.97 -11.42 -5.43
CA LYS A 117 19.01 -12.06 -6.25
C LYS A 117 20.16 -11.11 -6.57
N GLU A 118 19.86 -9.83 -6.80
CA GLU A 118 20.87 -8.80 -7.10
C GLU A 118 21.55 -8.23 -5.84
N GLY A 119 21.15 -8.65 -4.63
CA GLY A 119 21.72 -8.16 -3.38
C GLY A 119 21.38 -6.69 -3.10
N VAL A 120 20.29 -6.19 -3.66
CA VAL A 120 19.76 -4.83 -3.42
C VAL A 120 18.58 -4.87 -2.46
N TYR A 121 18.12 -3.70 -2.02
CA TYR A 121 16.98 -3.61 -1.09
C TYR A 121 15.74 -4.31 -1.66
N LYS A 122 15.05 -5.13 -0.85
CA LYS A 122 13.96 -6.05 -1.27
C LYS A 122 12.82 -5.38 -2.05
N TRP A 123 12.62 -4.08 -1.85
CA TRP A 123 11.56 -3.30 -2.49
C TRP A 123 12.04 -2.44 -3.66
N LYS A 124 13.32 -2.50 -4.03
CA LYS A 124 13.91 -1.65 -5.07
C LYS A 124 13.15 -1.63 -6.40
N TYR A 125 12.51 -2.73 -6.77
CA TYR A 125 11.75 -2.86 -8.03
C TYR A 125 10.25 -3.07 -7.81
N LYS A 126 9.77 -3.08 -6.55
CA LYS A 126 8.34 -3.24 -6.30
C LYS A 126 7.65 -1.89 -6.50
N PRO A 127 6.45 -1.88 -7.10
CA PRO A 127 5.60 -0.69 -7.08
C PRO A 127 5.28 -0.26 -5.64
N LEU A 128 5.13 1.04 -5.43
CA LEU A 128 4.88 1.63 -4.12
C LEU A 128 3.63 1.07 -3.47
N TYR A 129 2.53 0.96 -4.20
CA TYR A 129 1.28 0.42 -3.66
C TYR A 129 1.34 -1.09 -3.35
N CYS A 130 2.28 -1.81 -3.98
CA CYS A 130 2.62 -3.18 -3.60
C CYS A 130 3.41 -3.24 -2.28
N ILE A 131 4.14 -2.19 -1.94
CA ILE A 131 4.88 -2.06 -0.67
C ILE A 131 3.91 -1.60 0.42
N LEU A 132 3.13 -0.57 0.16
CA LEU A 132 2.25 0.06 1.15
C LEU A 132 1.09 -0.82 1.60
N PHE A 133 0.61 -1.74 0.74
CA PHE A 133 -0.55 -2.57 1.06
C PHE A 133 -0.44 -3.20 2.47
N PRO A 134 -1.46 -3.04 3.34
CA PRO A 134 -2.84 -2.61 3.06
C PRO A 134 -3.10 -1.09 3.19
N LEU A 135 -2.06 -0.27 3.29
CA LEU A 135 -2.17 1.18 3.21
C LEU A 135 -2.23 1.63 1.75
N THR A 136 -2.88 2.76 1.51
CA THR A 136 -2.92 3.42 0.21
C THR A 136 -2.96 4.94 0.39
N THR A 137 -2.73 5.67 -0.69
CA THR A 137 -2.99 7.10 -0.75
C THR A 137 -4.19 7.34 -1.65
N TYR A 138 -5.16 8.10 -1.15
CA TYR A 138 -6.38 8.45 -1.87
C TYR A 138 -6.71 9.92 -1.62
N GLU A 139 -6.89 10.69 -2.69
CA GLU A 139 -7.04 12.15 -2.67
C GLU A 139 -5.98 12.86 -1.80
N GLY A 140 -4.73 12.40 -1.89
CA GLY A 140 -3.59 12.92 -1.10
C GLY A 140 -3.58 12.58 0.39
N VAL A 141 -4.39 11.60 0.82
CA VAL A 141 -4.45 11.11 2.21
C VAL A 141 -3.91 9.68 2.28
N LEU A 142 -2.94 9.42 3.16
CA LEU A 142 -2.56 8.07 3.55
C LEU A 142 -3.67 7.47 4.42
N THR A 143 -4.34 6.44 3.93
CA THR A 143 -5.45 5.75 4.58
C THR A 143 -5.36 4.23 4.35
N ILE A 144 -6.39 3.51 4.77
CA ILE A 144 -6.49 2.06 4.73
C ILE A 144 -7.29 1.64 3.49
N ASP A 145 -6.76 0.69 2.72
CA ASP A 145 -7.51 0.04 1.63
C ASP A 145 -8.48 -1.01 2.20
N ALA A 146 -9.51 -0.55 2.90
CA ALA A 146 -10.46 -1.41 3.59
C ALA A 146 -11.24 -2.31 2.62
N GLU A 147 -11.57 -1.80 1.42
CA GLU A 147 -12.28 -2.57 0.40
C GLU A 147 -11.46 -3.77 -0.09
N HIS A 148 -10.15 -3.58 -0.30
CA HIS A 148 -9.28 -4.69 -0.68
C HIS A 148 -9.12 -5.68 0.48
N ILE A 149 -8.90 -5.19 1.71
CA ILE A 149 -8.79 -6.05 2.91
C ILE A 149 -10.01 -6.97 3.04
N GLU A 150 -11.23 -6.45 2.88
CA GLU A 150 -12.48 -7.23 3.01
C GLU A 150 -12.56 -8.43 2.05
N ARG A 151 -11.86 -8.36 0.91
CA ARG A 151 -11.84 -9.44 -0.10
C ARG A 151 -10.82 -10.53 0.22
N LEU A 152 -9.89 -10.29 1.16
CA LEU A 152 -8.77 -11.19 1.40
C LEU A 152 -9.04 -12.19 2.53
N PRO A 153 -8.67 -13.48 2.34
CA PRO A 153 -8.74 -14.48 3.40
C PRO A 153 -7.62 -14.34 4.44
N TYR A 154 -6.56 -13.60 4.14
CA TYR A 154 -5.38 -13.36 4.99
C TYR A 154 -4.97 -11.90 4.90
N CYS A 155 -4.15 -11.41 5.85
CA CYS A 155 -3.80 -9.99 5.90
C CYS A 155 -5.05 -9.13 6.04
N ASN A 156 -5.72 -9.33 7.18
CA ASN A 156 -7.06 -8.85 7.46
C ASN A 156 -7.21 -8.47 8.95
N VAL A 157 -8.38 -7.95 9.32
CA VAL A 157 -8.77 -7.61 10.68
C VAL A 157 -8.83 -8.88 11.54
N ASP A 158 -8.12 -8.87 12.66
CA ASP A 158 -8.26 -9.89 13.72
C ASP A 158 -8.66 -9.18 15.03
N PRO A 159 -9.88 -9.42 15.55
CA PRO A 159 -10.32 -8.83 16.82
C PRO A 159 -9.43 -9.18 18.03
N ASN A 160 -8.67 -10.29 17.95
CA ASN A 160 -7.79 -10.74 19.02
C ASN A 160 -6.39 -10.13 18.92
N THR A 161 -6.05 -9.48 17.79
CA THR A 161 -4.74 -8.84 17.66
C THR A 161 -4.64 -7.60 18.55
N LYS A 162 -3.47 -7.42 19.15
CA LYS A 162 -3.14 -6.17 19.83
C LYS A 162 -2.64 -5.11 18.85
N LEU A 163 -2.12 -5.54 17.70
CA LEU A 163 -1.55 -4.68 16.67
C LEU A 163 -2.64 -3.85 15.98
N THR A 164 -2.29 -2.62 15.65
CA THR A 164 -3.04 -1.76 14.74
C THR A 164 -2.32 -1.69 13.40
N MET A 165 -2.92 -1.03 12.41
CA MET A 165 -2.30 -0.83 11.11
C MET A 165 -0.91 -0.18 11.22
N PHE A 166 -0.77 0.80 12.12
CA PHE A 166 0.49 1.47 12.40
C PHE A 166 1.59 0.50 12.85
N GLU A 167 1.30 -0.42 13.78
CA GLU A 167 2.33 -1.38 14.23
C GLU A 167 2.56 -2.49 13.20
N ALA A 168 1.50 -2.95 12.52
CA ALA A 168 1.61 -4.04 11.56
C ALA A 168 2.36 -3.64 10.28
N CYS A 169 2.35 -2.34 9.92
CA CYS A 169 2.98 -1.79 8.72
C CYS A 169 4.17 -0.86 9.04
N GLU A 170 4.84 -1.05 10.18
CA GLU A 170 5.92 -0.14 10.62
C GLU A 170 7.04 -0.04 9.57
N GLU A 171 7.42 -1.14 8.92
CA GLU A 171 8.51 -1.13 7.93
C GLU A 171 8.11 -0.36 6.66
N GLU A 172 6.87 -0.56 6.20
CA GLU A 172 6.28 0.10 5.04
C GLU A 172 6.14 1.60 5.29
N LEU A 173 5.66 2.00 6.48
CA LEU A 173 5.54 3.39 6.89
C LEU A 173 6.91 4.09 6.99
N ARG A 174 7.93 3.41 7.52
CA ARG A 174 9.31 3.90 7.55
C ARG A 174 9.88 4.08 6.15
N HIS A 175 9.60 3.14 5.25
CA HIS A 175 10.03 3.24 3.87
C HIS A 175 9.37 4.41 3.14
N PHE A 176 8.06 4.60 3.35
CA PHE A 176 7.29 5.65 2.70
C PHE A 176 7.63 7.06 3.19
N PHE A 177 7.74 7.25 4.51
CA PHE A 177 7.99 8.57 5.09
C PHE A 177 9.48 8.88 5.32
N GLY A 178 10.35 7.87 5.25
CA GLY A 178 11.69 7.95 5.83
C GLY A 178 11.65 8.00 7.36
N GLU A 179 12.83 7.96 7.98
CA GLU A 179 12.95 7.92 9.44
C GLU A 179 12.41 9.17 10.13
N GLU A 180 12.64 10.36 9.57
CA GLU A 180 12.16 11.62 10.14
C GLU A 180 10.63 11.71 10.09
N GLY A 181 10.03 11.44 8.93
CA GLY A 181 8.58 11.47 8.77
C GLY A 181 7.89 10.35 9.56
N PHE A 182 8.50 9.17 9.69
CA PHE A 182 7.98 8.12 10.55
C PHE A 182 8.00 8.52 12.04
N GLN A 183 9.05 9.21 12.48
CA GLN A 183 9.10 9.73 13.85
C GLN A 183 8.05 10.81 14.09
N GLU A 184 7.78 11.67 13.11
CA GLU A 184 6.67 12.63 13.19
C GLU A 184 5.31 11.90 13.27
N LEU A 185 5.11 10.85 12.47
CA LEU A 185 3.89 10.04 12.49
C LEU A 185 3.68 9.38 13.84
N LYS A 186 4.75 8.86 14.44
CA LYS A 186 4.72 8.28 15.78
C LYS A 186 4.33 9.31 16.84
N ASN A 187 4.84 10.54 16.76
CA ASN A 187 4.45 11.60 17.69
C ASN A 187 2.96 11.94 17.53
N TYR A 188 2.49 12.07 16.29
CA TYR A 188 1.07 12.33 16.01
C TYR A 188 0.16 11.22 16.55
N ARG A 189 0.57 9.95 16.43
CA ARG A 189 -0.14 8.83 17.03
C ARG A 189 -0.31 9.00 18.54
N GLU A 190 0.76 9.34 19.26
CA GLU A 190 0.70 9.53 20.71
C GLU A 190 -0.22 10.70 21.09
N GLU A 191 -0.15 11.82 20.38
CA GLU A 191 -1.04 12.97 20.57
C GLU A 191 -2.51 12.56 20.38
N TYR A 192 -2.82 11.91 19.25
CA TYR A 192 -4.17 11.47 18.89
C TYR A 192 -4.75 10.46 19.90
N LEU A 193 -3.96 9.47 20.31
CA LEU A 193 -4.42 8.47 21.29
C LEU A 193 -4.64 9.10 22.68
N ASN A 194 -3.85 10.10 23.06
CA ASN A 194 -4.06 10.86 24.29
C ASN A 194 -5.36 11.68 24.24
N GLU A 195 -5.65 12.34 23.12
CA GLU A 195 -6.90 13.08 22.92
C GLU A 195 -8.14 12.19 23.03
N ILE A 196 -8.12 11.02 22.37
CA ILE A 196 -9.21 10.02 22.50
C ILE A 196 -9.39 9.61 23.96
N ASN A 197 -8.30 9.31 24.67
CA ASN A 197 -8.36 8.90 26.06
C ASN A 197 -8.93 9.98 26.99
N ILE A 198 -8.69 11.27 26.68
CA ILE A 198 -9.29 12.39 27.42
C ILE A 198 -10.79 12.47 27.11
N GLY A 199 -11.19 12.46 25.83
CA GLY A 199 -12.60 12.52 25.43
C GLY A 199 -13.45 11.38 26.00
N VAL A 200 -12.91 10.14 26.00
CA VAL A 200 -13.58 8.99 26.63
C VAL A 200 -13.79 9.20 28.13
N LYS A 201 -12.82 9.78 28.84
CA LYS A 201 -12.97 10.07 30.27
C LYS A 201 -14.03 11.15 30.52
N GLU A 202 -14.10 12.18 29.68
CA GLU A 202 -15.09 13.25 29.81
C GLU A 202 -16.52 12.76 29.57
N ASP A 203 -16.73 11.87 28.60
CA ASP A 203 -18.06 11.30 28.31
C ASP A 203 -18.54 10.29 29.36
N VAL A 204 -17.64 9.56 30.03
CA VAL A 204 -18.00 8.67 31.16
C VAL A 204 -18.37 9.46 32.43
N THR A 205 -17.99 10.74 32.51
CA THR A 205 -18.31 11.61 33.65
C THR A 205 -19.60 12.43 33.50
N LYS A 206 -20.33 12.28 32.38
CA LYS A 206 -21.65 12.89 32.14
C LYS A 206 -22.77 11.88 32.36
#